data_AF-A0A659UE69-F1
#
_entry.id   AF-A0A659UE69-F1
#
_cell.length_a   1.000
_cell.length_b   1.000
_cell.length_c   1.000
_cell.angle_alpha   90.00
_cell.angle_beta   90.00
_cell.angle_gamma   90.00
#
_symmetry.space_group_name_H-M   'P 1'
#
loop_
_entity.id
_entity.type
_entity.pdbx_description
1 polymer ?
#
loop_
_entity_poly.entity_id
_entity_poly.type
_entity_poly.pdbx_seq_one_letter_code
_entity_poly.pdbx_strand_id
1 'polypeptide(L)'
;MLPYHTRDNRIAGVVVTFSDITERKQSEDETMRSEKRLRDLIEALPNAVYTTDASGRLTFYNPAAVELWGREPKLGSDRWNGSWRLYRPDGELLPHDESPLAI
;
A
#
# COMPACT_ATOMS: atom_id res chain seq x y z
N MET A 1 -20.19 -2.91 -30.16
CA MET A 1 -20.72 -2.69 -31.52
C MET A 1 -21.29 -4.02 -31.99
N LEU A 2 -22.60 -4.20 -31.90
CA LEU A 2 -23.26 -5.43 -32.35
C LEU A 2 -24.04 -5.12 -33.63
N PRO A 3 -23.73 -5.78 -34.77
CA PRO A 3 -24.53 -5.67 -35.97
C PRO A 3 -25.82 -6.47 -35.80
N TYR A 4 -26.95 -5.89 -36.16
CA TYR A 4 -28.19 -6.65 -36.27
C TYR A 4 -28.44 -7.01 -37.74
N HIS A 5 -28.91 -8.23 -37.93
CA HIS A 5 -29.12 -8.80 -39.25
C HIS A 5 -30.61 -8.78 -39.59
N THR A 6 -30.93 -8.58 -40.87
CA THR A 6 -32.30 -8.79 -41.37
C THR A 6 -32.65 -10.29 -41.38
N ARG A 7 -33.94 -10.62 -41.59
CA ARG A 7 -34.39 -12.01 -41.78
C ARG A 7 -33.67 -12.75 -42.90
N ASP A 8 -33.12 -12.03 -43.88
CA ASP A 8 -32.37 -12.57 -45.01
C ASP A 8 -30.85 -12.68 -44.74
N ASN A 9 -30.45 -12.60 -43.47
CA ASN A 9 -29.07 -12.71 -43.00
C ASN A 9 -28.12 -11.64 -43.57
N ARG A 10 -28.64 -10.44 -43.89
CA ARG A 10 -27.82 -9.29 -44.31
C ARG A 10 -27.61 -8.34 -43.13
N ILE A 11 -26.43 -7.73 -43.03
CA ILE A 11 -26.17 -6.69 -42.03
C ILE A 11 -27.09 -5.51 -42.33
N ALA A 12 -28.04 -5.24 -41.43
CA ALA A 12 -29.03 -4.18 -41.59
C ALA A 12 -28.54 -2.84 -41.02
N GLY A 13 -27.67 -2.91 -40.02
CA GLY A 13 -27.16 -1.76 -39.32
C GLY A 13 -26.33 -2.15 -38.11
N VAL A 14 -25.82 -1.14 -37.43
CA VAL A 14 -24.98 -1.29 -36.24
C VAL A 14 -25.60 -0.51 -35.10
N VAL A 15 -25.70 -1.14 -33.94
CA VAL A 15 -26.04 -0.43 -32.70
C VAL A 15 -24.75 0.02 -32.01
N VAL A 16 -24.65 1.33 -31.78
CA VAL A 16 -23.59 1.95 -30.98
C VAL A 16 -24.26 2.62 -29.79
N THR A 17 -23.79 2.28 -28.59
CA THR A 17 -24.22 2.92 -27.35
C THR A 17 -23.06 3.73 -26.80
N PHE A 18 -23.34 4.97 -26.39
CA PHE A 18 -22.39 5.81 -25.70
C PHE A 18 -22.86 5.96 -24.26
N SER A 19 -21.96 5.75 -23.32
CA SER A 19 -22.21 6.04 -21.91
C SER A 19 -21.27 7.16 -21.53
N ASP A 20 -21.84 8.28 -21.06
CA ASP A 20 -21.03 9.32 -20.44
C ASP A 20 -20.50 8.78 -19.11
N ILE A 21 -19.18 8.69 -19.01
CA ILE A 21 -18.47 8.23 -17.81
C ILE A 21 -17.56 9.33 -17.25
N THR A 22 -17.76 10.58 -17.68
CA THR A 22 -16.88 11.70 -17.37
C THR A 22 -16.76 11.89 -15.86
N GLU A 23 -17.89 12.01 -15.15
CA GLU A 23 -17.90 12.19 -13.69
C GLU A 23 -17.26 11.02 -12.95
N ARG A 24 -17.60 9.79 -13.32
CA ARG A 24 -17.01 8.59 -12.71
C ARG A 24 -15.50 8.56 -12.89
N LYS A 25 -15.01 8.89 -14.09
CA LYS A 25 -13.58 8.94 -14.39
C LYS A 25 -12.86 10.03 -13.60
N GLN A 26 -13.46 11.21 -13.47
CA GLN A 26 -12.88 12.30 -12.67
C GLN A 26 -12.77 11.91 -11.19
N SER A 27 -13.80 11.30 -10.60
CA SER A 27 -13.75 10.86 -9.20
C SER A 27 -12.73 9.73 -8.97
N GLU A 28 -12.64 8.77 -9.89
CA GLU A 28 -11.60 7.73 -9.87
C GLU A 28 -10.20 8.35 -9.93
N ASP A 29 -9.98 9.30 -10.85
CA ASP A 29 -8.69 9.96 -11.04
C ASP A 29 -8.30 10.85 -9.84
N GLU A 30 -9.25 11.58 -9.26
CA GLU A 30 -9.01 12.39 -8.06
C GLU A 30 -8.62 11.53 -6.87
N THR A 31 -9.29 10.40 -6.67
CA THR A 31 -8.97 9.44 -5.61
C THR A 31 -7.57 8.89 -5.80
N MET A 32 -7.23 8.40 -7.01
CA MET A 32 -5.90 7.90 -7.33
C MET A 32 -4.81 8.96 -7.15
N ARG A 33 -5.06 10.21 -7.54
CA ARG A 33 -4.11 11.32 -7.37
C ARG A 33 -3.88 11.64 -5.90
N SER A 34 -4.95 11.64 -5.10
CA SER A 34 -4.86 11.90 -3.67
C SER A 34 -4.08 10.80 -2.95
N GLU A 35 -4.40 9.54 -3.22
CA GLU A 35 -3.69 8.38 -2.65
C GLU A 35 -2.21 8.37 -3.03
N LYS A 36 -1.90 8.62 -4.29
CA LYS A 36 -0.51 8.73 -4.75
C LYS A 36 0.22 9.85 -4.04
N ARG A 37 -0.39 11.04 -3.94
CA ARG A 37 0.22 12.18 -3.25
C ARG A 37 0.49 11.88 -1.78
N LEU A 38 -0.44 11.24 -1.08
CA LEU A 38 -0.24 10.83 0.32
C LEU A 38 0.90 9.80 0.45
N ARG A 39 0.95 8.82 -0.46
CA ARG A 39 2.04 7.84 -0.50
C ARG A 39 3.40 8.51 -0.73
N ASP A 40 3.50 9.37 -1.74
CA ASP A 40 4.73 10.09 -2.07
C ASP A 40 5.23 10.94 -0.88
N LEU A 41 4.31 11.57 -0.15
CA LEU A 41 4.63 12.34 1.06
C LEU A 41 5.17 11.44 2.18
N ILE A 42 4.52 10.31 2.47
CA ILE A 42 4.95 9.39 3.53
C ILE A 42 6.30 8.75 3.19
N GLU A 43 6.52 8.40 1.92
CA GLU A 43 7.79 7.84 1.43
C GLU A 43 8.94 8.85 1.55
N ALA A 44 8.67 10.15 1.41
CA ALA A 44 9.67 11.21 1.53
C ALA A 44 9.93 11.67 2.98
N LEU A 45 9.16 11.20 3.97
CA LEU A 45 9.38 11.60 5.37
C LEU A 45 10.71 11.05 5.90
N PRO A 46 11.52 11.89 6.59
CA PRO A 46 12.77 11.44 7.22
C PRO A 46 12.53 10.59 8.48
N ASN A 47 11.30 10.56 8.98
CA ASN A 47 10.92 9.76 10.14
C ASN A 47 10.44 8.40 9.68
N ALA A 48 10.86 7.35 10.40
CA ALA A 48 10.35 6.00 10.18
C ALA A 48 8.84 5.95 10.44
N VAL A 49 8.10 5.52 9.43
CA VAL A 49 6.65 5.30 9.49
C VAL A 49 6.38 3.87 9.05
N TYR A 50 5.57 3.17 9.82
CA TYR A 50 5.08 1.84 9.47
C TYR A 50 3.70 1.62 10.05
N THR A 51 2.98 0.65 9.50
CA THR A 51 1.69 0.20 10.03
C THR A 51 1.70 -1.30 10.23
N THR A 52 0.81 -1.78 11.11
CA THR A 52 0.65 -3.20 11.38
C THR A 52 -0.81 -3.62 11.30
N ASP A 53 -1.03 -4.91 11.08
CA ASP A 53 -2.34 -5.52 11.35
C ASP A 53 -2.60 -5.65 12.86
N ALA A 54 -3.77 -6.18 13.22
CA ALA A 54 -4.17 -6.41 14.61
C ALA A 54 -3.27 -7.43 15.35
N SER A 55 -2.51 -8.25 14.62
CA SER A 55 -1.55 -9.22 15.18
C SER A 55 -0.13 -8.67 15.29
N GLY A 56 0.10 -7.42 14.88
CA GLY A 56 1.39 -6.74 14.89
C GLY A 56 2.30 -7.06 13.70
N ARG A 57 1.76 -7.67 12.63
CA ARG A 57 2.52 -7.93 11.40
C ARG A 57 2.60 -6.67 10.58
N LEU A 58 3.77 -6.36 10.04
CA LEU A 58 3.98 -5.18 9.21
C LEU A 58 3.11 -5.25 7.95
N THR A 59 2.32 -4.20 7.72
CA THR A 59 1.46 -4.06 6.52
C THR A 59 1.95 -2.95 5.60
N PHE A 60 2.73 -2.00 6.10
CA PHE A 60 3.41 -0.97 5.33
C PHE A 60 4.61 -0.42 6.11
N TYR A 61 5.62 0.09 5.40
CA TYR A 61 6.70 0.90 5.95
C TYR A 61 7.25 1.85 4.90
N ASN A 62 7.84 2.97 5.31
CA ASN A 62 8.53 3.91 4.43
C ASN A 62 10.05 3.63 4.38
N PRO A 63 10.80 4.25 3.45
CA PRO A 63 12.26 4.05 3.33
C PRO A 63 13.03 4.38 4.62
N ALA A 64 12.65 5.44 5.33
CA ALA A 64 13.27 5.80 6.60
C ALA A 64 13.14 4.69 7.66
N ALA A 65 12.09 3.87 7.63
CA ALA A 65 11.96 2.72 8.50
C ALA A 65 12.95 1.60 8.13
N VAL A 66 13.24 1.38 6.85
CA VAL A 66 14.28 0.42 6.41
C VAL A 66 15.66 0.86 6.90
N GLU A 67 15.96 2.15 6.79
CA GLU A 67 17.20 2.73 7.32
C GLU A 67 17.29 2.57 8.85
N LEU A 68 16.17 2.83 9.55
CA LEU A 68 16.06 2.66 11.00
C LEU A 68 16.34 1.21 11.43
N TRP A 69 15.79 0.25 10.68
CA TRP A 69 15.89 -1.17 10.99
C TRP A 69 17.20 -1.80 10.49
N GLY A 70 17.91 -1.16 9.56
CA GLY A 70 19.11 -1.70 8.92
C GLY A 70 18.83 -2.95 8.06
N ARG A 71 17.56 -3.26 7.81
CA ARG A 71 17.11 -4.40 6.99
C ARG A 71 15.75 -4.09 6.38
N GLU A 72 15.44 -4.75 5.28
CA GLU A 72 14.14 -4.67 4.63
C GLU A 72 13.22 -5.80 5.15
N PRO A 73 12.14 -5.50 5.90
CA PRO A 73 11.27 -6.54 6.43
C PRO A 73 10.33 -7.10 5.39
N LYS A 74 9.92 -8.36 5.60
CA LYS A 74 8.90 -9.01 4.78
C LYS A 74 7.50 -8.68 5.29
N LEU A 75 6.74 -7.90 4.52
CA LEU A 75 5.34 -7.56 4.83
C LEU A 75 4.49 -8.83 5.03
N GLY A 76 3.56 -8.77 5.99
CA GLY A 76 2.66 -9.87 6.37
C GLY A 76 3.34 -11.03 7.12
N SER A 77 4.66 -11.10 7.16
CA SER A 77 5.41 -12.14 7.88
C SER A 77 6.10 -11.58 9.11
N ASP A 78 6.87 -10.51 8.91
CA ASP A 78 7.67 -9.90 9.95
C ASP A 78 6.80 -9.08 10.89
N ARG A 79 7.02 -9.27 12.19
CA ARG A 79 6.37 -8.51 13.25
C ARG A 79 7.31 -7.41 13.71
N TRP A 80 6.75 -6.24 14.00
CA TRP A 80 7.53 -5.21 14.68
C TRP A 80 7.53 -5.48 16.17
N ASN A 81 8.73 -5.62 16.77
CA ASN A 81 8.88 -5.39 18.20
C ASN A 81 9.10 -3.88 18.39
N GLY A 82 8.30 -3.24 19.25
CA GLY A 82 8.17 -1.79 19.42
C GLY A 82 9.45 -0.97 19.68
N SER A 83 10.62 -1.61 19.75
CA SER A 83 11.76 -1.11 20.50
C SER A 83 12.95 -0.83 19.57
N TRP A 84 13.08 0.41 19.10
CA TRP A 84 14.19 0.86 18.25
C TRP A 84 15.57 0.73 18.90
N ARG A 85 15.66 0.93 20.21
CA ARG A 85 16.81 0.56 21.05
C ARG A 85 16.28 0.07 22.37
N LEU A 86 16.65 -1.15 22.72
CA LEU A 86 16.42 -1.67 24.07
C LEU A 86 17.65 -1.30 24.89
N TYR A 87 17.41 -0.79 26.09
CA TYR A 87 18.46 -0.58 27.06
C TYR A 87 18.12 -1.40 28.30
N ARG A 88 19.15 -2.02 28.89
CA ARG A 88 19.03 -2.60 30.22
C ARG A 88 18.80 -1.48 31.26
N PRO A 89 18.32 -1.81 32.47
CA PRO A 89 18.12 -0.83 33.53
C PRO A 89 19.38 -0.04 33.92
N ASP A 90 20.57 -0.56 33.60
CA ASP A 90 21.88 0.08 33.79
C ASP A 90 22.30 1.03 32.64
N GLY A 91 21.49 1.12 31.58
CA GLY A 91 21.76 1.97 30.41
C GLY A 91 22.59 1.30 29.32
N GLU A 92 23.00 0.04 29.46
CA GLU A 92 23.66 -0.70 28.39
C GLU A 92 22.69 -1.03 27.25
N LEU A 93 23.19 -0.97 26.01
CA LEU A 93 22.42 -1.39 24.84
C LEU A 93 22.13 -2.89 24.94
N LEU A 94 20.86 -3.27 24.91
CA LEU A 94 20.41 -4.65 24.80
C LEU A 94 20.37 -5.04 23.31
N PRO A 95 21.19 -6.01 22.88
CA PRO A 95 21.12 -6.57 21.53
C PRO A 95 19.71 -7.08 21.20
N HIS A 96 19.29 -6.93 19.94
CA HIS A 96 17.92 -7.28 19.52
C HIS A 96 17.60 -8.78 19.66
N ASP A 97 18.60 -9.64 19.51
CA ASP A 97 18.55 -11.10 19.69
C ASP A 97 18.46 -11.53 21.15
N GLU A 98 18.83 -10.64 22.09
CA GLU A 98 18.65 -10.84 23.54
C GLU A 98 17.36 -10.22 24.06
N SER A 99 16.55 -9.62 23.19
CA SER A 99 15.26 -9.05 23.57
C SER A 99 14.30 -10.15 24.04
N PRO A 100 13.68 -10.02 25.23
CA PRO A 100 12.63 -10.95 25.67
C PRO A 100 11.36 -10.87 24.80
N LEU A 101 11.30 -9.93 23.85
CA LEU A 101 10.26 -9.79 22.83
C LEU A 101 10.70 -10.29 21.44
N ALA A 102 11.92 -10.82 21.29
CA ALA A 102 12.36 -11.53 20.10
C ALA A 102 11.82 -12.96 20.15
N ILE A 103 10.61 -13.15 19.62
CA ILE A 103 10.04 -14.46 19.27
C ILE A 103 9.76 -14.46 17.78
#